data_AF-A0A2H9NQV7-F1
#
_entry.id   AF-A0A2H9NQV7-F1
#
_cell.length_a   1.000
_cell.length_b   1.000
_cell.length_c   1.000
_cell.angle_alpha   90.00
_cell.angle_beta   90.00
_cell.angle_gamma   90.00
#
_symmetry.space_group_name_H-M   'P 1'
#
loop_
_entity.id
_entity.type
_entity.pdbx_description
1 polymer ?
#
loop_
_entity_poly.entity_id
_entity_poly.type
_entity_poly.pdbx_seq_one_letter_code
_entity_poly.pdbx_strand_id
1 'polypeptide(L)'
;FFGAYATIIIAMFYLALQYWRGKTWMAGELPGNGWKWKWSLGLLNLGMVGMTVSMLVSGYVQSQIERAIEGSTWIGYFAAQAHPWFTQGMWWRELFGVMFAVGFVLLVWDLLTIGRGETRAMQPAVAEE
;
A
#
# COMPACT_ATOMS: atom_id res chain seq x y z
N PHE A 1 10.55 -0.56 1.25
CA PHE A 1 10.33 0.29 0.06
C PHE A 1 9.01 1.06 0.15
N PHE A 2 7.86 0.37 0.03
CA PHE A 2 6.56 1.03 -0.01
C PHE A 2 6.29 1.95 1.18
N GLY A 3 6.37 1.43 2.42
CA GLY A 3 5.97 2.17 3.63
C GLY A 3 6.76 3.44 3.94
N ALA A 4 7.87 3.69 3.24
CA ALA A 4 8.66 4.90 3.38
C ALA A 4 8.71 5.69 2.06
N TYR A 5 9.31 5.12 1.01
CA TYR A 5 9.57 5.87 -0.21
C TYR A 5 8.30 6.11 -1.03
N ALA A 6 7.48 5.07 -1.25
CA ALA A 6 6.27 5.23 -2.06
C ALA A 6 5.24 6.11 -1.35
N THR A 7 5.09 5.97 -0.02
CA THR A 7 4.17 6.81 0.77
C THR A 7 4.57 8.29 0.75
N ILE A 8 5.87 8.60 0.87
CA ILE A 8 6.37 9.97 0.70
C ILE A 8 6.08 10.49 -0.70
N ILE A 9 6.34 9.69 -1.75
CA ILE A 9 6.06 10.09 -3.13
C ILE A 9 4.56 10.39 -3.34
N ILE A 10 3.67 9.57 -2.77
CA ILE A 10 2.22 9.81 -2.82
C ILE A 10 1.87 11.15 -2.16
N ALA A 11 2.42 11.44 -0.98
CA ALA A 11 2.22 12.72 -0.31
C ALA A 11 2.72 13.90 -1.18
N MET A 12 3.89 13.75 -1.81
CA MET A 12 4.43 14.76 -2.74
C MET A 12 3.52 14.97 -3.95
N PHE A 13 2.87 13.93 -4.48
CA PHE A 13 1.88 14.08 -5.55
C PHE A 13 0.67 14.91 -5.12
N TYR A 14 0.16 14.70 -3.91
CA TYR A 14 -0.95 15.51 -3.38
C TYR A 14 -0.55 16.99 -3.26
N LEU A 15 0.65 17.28 -2.75
CA LEU A 15 1.17 18.66 -2.67
C LEU A 15 1.33 19.27 -4.06
N ALA A 16 1.95 18.54 -5.00
CA ALA A 16 2.14 19.02 -6.37
C ALA A 16 0.80 19.31 -7.07
N LEU A 17 -0.20 18.43 -6.90
CA LEU A 17 -1.55 18.63 -7.43
C LEU A 17 -2.25 19.83 -6.81
N GLN A 18 -2.09 20.03 -5.50
CA GLN A 18 -2.63 21.20 -4.81
C GLN A 18 -2.11 22.51 -5.41
N TYR A 19 -0.80 22.58 -5.67
CA TYR A 19 -0.19 23.74 -6.34
C TYR A 19 -0.65 23.87 -7.79
N TRP A 20 -0.66 22.78 -8.55
CA TRP A 20 -1.05 22.79 -9.97
C TRP A 20 -2.52 23.18 -10.19
N ARG A 21 -3.40 22.86 -9.23
CA ARG A 21 -4.83 23.25 -9.25
C ARG A 21 -5.07 24.71 -8.86
N GLY A 22 -4.03 25.51 -8.63
CA GLY A 22 -4.16 26.92 -8.27
C GLY A 22 -4.15 27.18 -6.76
N LYS A 23 -3.43 26.33 -6.00
CA LYS A 23 -3.35 26.41 -4.52
C LYS A 23 -4.74 26.37 -3.89
N THR A 24 -5.52 25.36 -4.25
CA THR A 24 -6.86 25.15 -3.71
C THR A 24 -6.82 24.43 -2.36
N TRP A 25 -7.91 24.51 -1.61
CA TRP A 25 -8.11 23.72 -0.41
C TRP A 25 -8.11 22.21 -0.73
N MET A 26 -7.29 21.43 -0.03
CA MET A 26 -7.25 19.96 -0.17
C MET A 26 -7.16 19.26 1.20
N ALA A 27 -7.77 19.87 2.23
CA ALA A 27 -7.69 19.40 3.61
C ALA A 27 -9.05 18.84 4.09
N GLY A 28 -9.54 19.25 5.27
CA GLY A 28 -10.82 18.78 5.83
C GLY A 28 -12.02 19.11 4.93
N GLU A 29 -13.15 18.40 5.10
CA GLU A 29 -14.40 18.72 4.39
C GLU A 29 -14.32 18.69 2.85
N LEU A 30 -13.49 17.81 2.31
CA LEU A 30 -13.49 17.52 0.88
C LEU A 30 -14.86 16.96 0.43
N PRO A 31 -15.25 17.16 -0.85
CA PRO A 31 -16.45 16.55 -1.42
C PRO A 31 -16.52 15.05 -1.12
N GLY A 32 -17.67 14.58 -0.64
CA GLY A 32 -17.84 13.19 -0.22
C GLY A 32 -16.98 12.80 1.01
N ASN A 33 -16.66 13.76 1.89
CA ASN A 33 -15.85 13.57 3.10
C ASN A 33 -14.45 12.97 2.83
N GLY A 34 -13.92 13.15 1.62
CA GLY A 34 -12.63 12.58 1.21
C GLY A 34 -12.58 11.05 1.28
N TRP A 35 -13.70 10.35 1.02
CA TRP A 35 -13.74 8.89 1.17
C TRP A 35 -12.69 8.16 0.31
N LYS A 36 -12.43 8.65 -0.91
CA LYS A 36 -11.50 7.99 -1.85
C LYS A 36 -10.09 7.88 -1.29
N TRP A 37 -9.50 8.98 -0.80
CA TRP A 37 -8.14 8.95 -0.23
C TRP A 37 -8.08 8.12 1.05
N LYS A 38 -9.12 8.19 1.91
CA LYS A 38 -9.20 7.41 3.16
C LYS A 38 -9.21 5.90 2.89
N TRP A 39 -10.04 5.47 1.96
CA TRP A 39 -10.13 4.07 1.55
C TRP A 39 -8.89 3.61 0.80
N SER A 40 -8.33 4.46 -0.08
CA SER A 40 -7.06 4.20 -0.73
C SER A 40 -5.95 3.95 0.29
N LEU A 41 -5.80 4.85 1.27
CA LEU A 41 -4.81 4.71 2.34
C LEU A 41 -5.00 3.41 3.12
N GLY A 42 -6.24 3.10 3.51
CA GLY A 42 -6.56 1.87 4.23
C GLY A 42 -6.22 0.61 3.44
N LEU A 43 -6.68 0.52 2.19
CA LEU A 43 -6.46 -0.63 1.31
C LEU A 43 -4.98 -0.84 0.97
N LEU A 44 -4.25 0.24 0.69
CA LEU A 44 -2.82 0.17 0.38
C LEU A 44 -2.02 -0.33 1.60
N ASN A 45 -2.27 0.21 2.79
CA ASN A 45 -1.53 -0.20 3.99
C ASN A 45 -1.90 -1.62 4.43
N LEU A 46 -3.20 -1.96 4.47
CA LEU A 46 -3.64 -3.31 4.84
C LEU A 46 -3.16 -4.36 3.83
N GLY A 47 -3.23 -4.05 2.52
CA GLY A 47 -2.68 -4.93 1.48
C GLY A 47 -1.18 -5.16 1.67
N MET A 48 -0.40 -4.11 1.94
CA MET A 48 1.05 -4.25 2.13
C MET A 48 1.42 -5.01 3.40
N VAL A 49 0.75 -4.74 4.52
CA VAL A 49 0.95 -5.49 5.77
C VAL A 49 0.59 -6.95 5.55
N GLY A 50 -0.57 -7.23 4.96
CA GLY A 50 -1.02 -8.59 4.69
C GLY A 50 -0.06 -9.38 3.80
N MET A 51 0.41 -8.78 2.70
CA MET A 51 1.45 -9.39 1.84
C MET A 51 2.75 -9.65 2.60
N THR A 52 3.19 -8.70 3.43
CA THR A 52 4.44 -8.83 4.18
C THR A 52 4.35 -9.96 5.22
N VAL A 53 3.25 -10.05 5.96
CA VAL A 53 3.03 -11.10 6.95
C VAL A 53 2.94 -12.48 6.28
N SER A 54 2.22 -12.59 5.16
CA SER A 54 2.16 -13.82 4.38
C SER A 54 3.55 -14.29 3.92
N MET A 55 4.36 -13.37 3.39
CA MET A 55 5.71 -13.67 2.93
C MET A 55 6.65 -14.01 4.09
N LEU A 56 6.46 -13.39 5.26
CA LEU A 56 7.21 -13.72 6.47
C LEU A 56 6.97 -15.18 6.89
N VAL A 57 5.71 -15.61 6.96
CA VAL A 57 5.34 -16.99 7.30
C VAL A 57 5.90 -17.97 6.26
N SER A 58 5.75 -17.66 4.97
CA SER A 58 6.27 -18.50 3.88
C SER A 58 7.80 -18.62 3.93
N GLY A 59 8.50 -17.52 4.19
CA GLY A 59 9.95 -17.49 4.33
C GLY A 59 10.44 -18.26 5.56
N TYR A 60 9.66 -18.28 6.65
CA TYR A 60 9.97 -19.11 7.81
C TYR A 60 9.88 -20.59 7.47
N VAL A 61 8.78 -21.03 6.83
CA VAL A 61 8.61 -22.42 6.36
C VAL A 61 9.76 -22.82 5.44
N GLN A 62 10.10 -21.96 4.48
CA GLN A 62 11.19 -22.22 3.54
C GLN A 62 12.53 -22.35 4.26
N SER A 63 12.90 -21.40 5.13
CA SER A 63 14.20 -21.46 5.81
C SER A 63 14.35 -22.69 6.72
N GLN A 64 13.27 -23.12 7.39
CA GLN A 64 13.30 -24.31 8.24
C GLN A 64 13.38 -25.61 7.45
N ILE A 65 12.53 -25.80 6.44
CA ILE A 65 12.54 -27.05 5.67
C ILE A 65 13.79 -27.11 4.80
N GLU A 66 14.01 -26.09 3.97
CA GLU A 66 15.08 -26.09 2.99
C GLU A 66 16.45 -26.11 3.67
N ARG A 67 16.69 -25.27 4.69
CA ARG A 67 18.03 -25.13 5.28
C ARG A 67 18.24 -25.95 6.54
N ALA A 68 17.29 -25.97 7.46
CA ALA A 68 17.50 -26.61 8.77
C ALA A 68 17.30 -28.12 8.74
N ILE A 69 16.32 -28.62 7.96
CA ILE A 69 16.02 -30.06 7.87
C ILE A 69 16.76 -30.70 6.70
N GLU A 70 16.64 -30.13 5.51
CA GLU A 70 17.05 -30.77 4.24
C GLU A 70 18.43 -30.31 3.72
N GLY A 71 19.16 -29.50 4.49
CA GLY A 71 20.56 -29.17 4.21
C GLY A 71 20.82 -28.29 2.97
N SER A 72 19.85 -27.47 2.56
CA SER A 72 19.89 -26.59 1.38
C SER A 72 20.04 -27.34 0.05
N THR A 73 19.38 -28.49 -0.07
CA THR A 73 19.34 -29.27 -1.30
C THR A 73 18.17 -28.88 -2.20
N TRP A 74 18.25 -29.24 -3.49
CA TRP A 74 17.13 -29.06 -4.43
C TRP A 74 15.85 -29.78 -3.97
N ILE A 75 16.00 -30.98 -3.40
CA ILE A 75 14.86 -31.74 -2.86
C ILE A 75 14.22 -30.98 -1.71
N GLY A 76 15.04 -30.42 -0.80
CA GLY A 76 14.56 -29.57 0.29
C GLY A 76 13.84 -28.31 -0.17
N TYR A 77 14.32 -27.66 -1.24
CA TYR A 77 13.63 -26.54 -1.87
C TYR A 77 12.24 -26.96 -2.35
N PHE A 78 12.12 -28.06 -3.11
CA PHE A 78 10.82 -28.51 -3.61
C PHE A 78 9.87 -28.94 -2.49
N ALA A 79 10.39 -29.59 -1.44
CA ALA A 79 9.60 -29.95 -0.26
C ALA A 79 9.05 -28.71 0.45
N ALA A 80 9.88 -27.66 0.58
CA ALA A 80 9.45 -26.39 1.16
C ALA A 80 8.40 -25.66 0.30
N GLN A 81 8.61 -25.58 -1.02
CA GLN A 81 7.67 -24.92 -1.94
C GLN A 81 6.31 -25.63 -2.00
N ALA A 82 6.29 -26.96 -1.91
CA ALA A 82 5.06 -27.76 -1.91
C ALA A 82 4.35 -27.77 -0.54
N HIS A 83 4.96 -27.22 0.51
CA HIS A 83 4.41 -27.29 1.86
C HIS A 83 3.09 -26.51 1.97
N PRO A 84 2.05 -27.05 2.63
CA PRO A 84 0.74 -26.40 2.73
C PRO A 84 0.79 -24.96 3.25
N TRP A 85 1.65 -24.70 4.23
CA TRP A 85 1.79 -23.35 4.81
C TRP A 85 2.49 -22.36 3.87
N PHE A 86 3.40 -22.84 3.02
CA PHE A 86 4.03 -22.01 1.99
C PHE A 86 3.00 -21.67 0.91
N THR A 87 2.30 -22.67 0.39
CA THR A 87 1.28 -22.48 -0.66
C THR A 87 0.12 -21.61 -0.17
N GLN A 88 -0.36 -21.81 1.07
CA GLN A 88 -1.34 -20.94 1.71
C GLN A 88 -0.83 -19.50 1.82
N GLY A 89 0.44 -19.31 2.19
CA GLY A 89 1.08 -18.00 2.18
C GLY A 89 0.99 -17.34 0.80
N MET A 90 1.29 -18.05 -0.28
CA MET A 90 1.19 -17.51 -1.65
C MET A 90 -0.24 -17.05 -1.99
N TRP A 91 -1.27 -17.80 -1.58
CA TRP A 91 -2.66 -17.39 -1.75
C TRP A 91 -3.00 -16.11 -0.98
N TRP A 92 -2.54 -16.00 0.27
CA TRP A 92 -2.72 -14.76 1.05
C TRP A 92 -1.97 -13.58 0.44
N ARG A 93 -0.77 -13.81 -0.09
CA ARG A 93 0.00 -12.79 -0.81
C ARG A 93 -0.82 -12.27 -1.99
N GLU A 94 -1.44 -13.16 -2.76
CA GLU A 94 -2.26 -12.79 -3.92
C GLU A 94 -3.52 -12.02 -3.52
N LEU A 95 -4.25 -12.49 -2.50
CA LEU A 95 -5.45 -11.82 -1.99
C LEU A 95 -5.15 -10.38 -1.54
N PHE A 96 -4.10 -10.20 -0.74
CA PHE A 96 -3.69 -8.87 -0.30
C PHE A 96 -3.05 -8.03 -1.42
N GLY A 97 -2.47 -8.68 -2.44
CA GLY A 97 -2.04 -8.03 -3.67
C GLY A 97 -3.20 -7.45 -4.47
N VAL A 98 -4.32 -8.17 -4.58
CA VAL A 98 -5.56 -7.66 -5.18
C VAL A 98 -6.12 -6.50 -4.36
N MET A 99 -6.16 -6.62 -3.03
CA MET A 99 -6.58 -5.53 -2.14
C MET A 99 -5.74 -4.27 -2.36
N PHE A 100 -4.42 -4.43 -2.47
CA PHE A 100 -3.50 -3.34 -2.77
C PHE A 100 -3.77 -2.73 -4.15
N ALA A 101 -3.99 -3.56 -5.18
CA ALA A 101 -4.29 -3.09 -6.53
C ALA A 101 -5.58 -2.26 -6.58
N VAL A 102 -6.63 -2.68 -5.85
CA VAL A 102 -7.88 -1.91 -5.71
C VAL A 102 -7.61 -0.57 -5.03
N GLY A 103 -6.83 -0.56 -3.95
CA GLY A 103 -6.40 0.67 -3.28
C GLY A 103 -5.64 1.62 -4.21
N PHE A 104 -4.77 1.08 -5.06
CA PHE A 104 -4.00 1.85 -6.03
C PHE A 104 -4.88 2.46 -7.13
N VAL A 105 -5.83 1.71 -7.69
CA VAL A 105 -6.79 2.25 -8.66
C VAL A 105 -7.60 3.39 -8.04
N LEU A 106 -8.03 3.22 -6.78
CA LEU A 106 -8.76 4.26 -6.06
C LEU A 106 -7.89 5.50 -5.79
N LEU A 107 -6.61 5.32 -5.48
CA LEU A 107 -5.64 6.42 -5.35
C LEU A 107 -5.54 7.22 -6.65
N VAL A 108 -5.33 6.54 -7.78
CA VAL A 108 -5.20 7.20 -9.09
C VAL A 108 -6.47 7.98 -9.42
N TRP A 109 -7.64 7.39 -9.16
CA TRP A 109 -8.91 8.09 -9.34
C TRP A 109 -9.02 9.34 -8.45
N ASP A 110 -8.61 9.24 -7.19
CA ASP A 110 -8.59 10.39 -6.29
C ASP A 110 -7.67 11.50 -6.82
N LEU A 111 -6.41 11.20 -7.15
CA LEU A 111 -5.43 12.16 -7.68
C LEU A 111 -5.91 12.84 -8.97
N LEU A 112 -6.62 12.12 -9.84
CA LEU A 112 -7.18 12.66 -11.08
C LEU A 112 -8.40 13.58 -10.86
N THR A 113 -9.09 13.47 -9.73
CA THR A 113 -10.35 14.18 -9.48
C THR A 113 -10.28 15.21 -8.36
N ILE A 114 -9.32 15.10 -7.44
CA ILE A 114 -9.17 15.99 -6.30
C ILE A 114 -8.90 17.43 -6.76
N GLY A 115 -9.58 18.39 -6.10
CA GLY A 115 -9.44 19.83 -6.36
C GLY A 115 -10.03 20.37 -7.66
N ARG A 116 -10.63 19.54 -8.54
CA ARG A 116 -11.18 20.01 -9.85
C ARG A 116 -12.40 20.92 -9.76
N GLY A 117 -13.02 21.04 -8.60
CA GLY A 117 -14.18 21.90 -8.35
C GLY A 117 -14.09 22.63 -7.01
N GLU A 118 -12.89 22.75 -6.44
CA GLU A 118 -12.69 23.45 -5.18
C GLU A 118 -12.42 24.93 -5.45
N THR A 119 -13.19 25.80 -4.79
CA THR A 119 -13.09 27.26 -4.94
C THR A 119 -12.39 27.93 -3.76
N ARG A 120 -12.25 27.22 -2.63
CA ARG A 120 -11.54 27.70 -1.46
C ARG A 120 -10.04 27.75 -1.73
N ALA A 121 -9.40 28.84 -1.31
CA ALA A 121 -7.96 28.97 -1.34
C ALA A 121 -7.31 28.07 -0.28
N MET A 122 -6.10 27.61 -0.57
CA MET A 122 -5.22 26.94 0.39
C MET A 122 -5.01 27.86 1.60
N GLN A 123 -5.25 27.35 2.80
CA GLN A 123 -4.86 28.07 4.00
C GLN A 123 -3.34 28.02 4.15
N PRO A 124 -2.70 29.14 4.54
CA PRO A 124 -1.32 29.10 4.97
C PRO A 124 -1.19 28.12 6.14
N ALA A 125 -0.11 27.35 6.17
CA ALA A 125 0.22 26.57 7.35
C ALA A 125 0.22 27.54 8.54
N VAL A 126 -0.64 27.29 9.53
CA VAL A 126 -0.63 28.07 10.77
C VAL A 126 0.77 27.87 11.35
N ALA A 127 1.56 28.94 11.40
CA ALA A 127 2.79 28.93 12.16
C ALA A 127 2.36 28.78 13.62
N GLU A 128 2.50 27.59 14.17
CA GLU A 128 2.42 27.40 15.62
C GLU A 128 3.61 28.18 16.21
N GLU A 129 3.30 29.22 16.99
CA GLU A 129 4.27 29.98 17.81
C GLU A 129 4.83 29.11 18.95
#